data_AF-A0A0N4WPW4-F1
#
_entry.id   AF-A0A0N4WPW4-F1
#
_cell.length_a   1.000
_cell.length_b   1.000
_cell.length_c   1.000
_cell.angle_alpha   90.00
_cell.angle_beta   90.00
_cell.angle_gamma   90.00
#
_symmetry.space_group_name_H-M   'P 1'
#
loop_
_entity.id
_entity.type
_entity.pdbx_description
1 polymer ?
#
loop_
_entity_poly.entity_id
_entity_poly.type
_entity_poly.pdbx_seq_one_letter_code
_entity_poly.pdbx_strand_id
1 'polypeptide(L)'
;MQQQQDTQDGSSKISEANHDERGNTEESNEAERIRDNIDYMEAVDEQDEESLERNNEDKCEDQEENEQNNEDEYDNEEANNERNYDNQELDESEILEEFDDLEKELAEVHYRIRDLLRMRTCQPRLFESGVTRQQERTMLCSFCYAPGHHYSDPCTKISGAKEEAHLKSRGRYTICLQLDCQEGFYSKKYSIRCHHCKKTRHASAICKLPEESVEIFAERNNLENIAEQMLKRLEELRRRV
;
A
#
# COMPACT_ATOMS: atom_id res chain seq x y z
N MET A 1 33.26 10.07 70.86
CA MET A 1 34.11 9.71 69.71
C MET A 1 33.18 9.63 68.50
N GLN A 2 32.76 10.69 67.81
CA GLN A 2 33.44 11.90 67.33
C GLN A 2 34.55 11.57 66.33
N GLN A 3 34.21 11.63 65.05
CA GLN A 3 35.09 12.10 63.98
C GLN A 3 34.26 12.57 62.78
N GLN A 4 34.29 13.88 62.59
CA GLN A 4 33.93 14.66 61.41
C GLN A 4 35.13 14.67 60.47
N GLN A 5 34.90 14.63 59.15
CA GLN A 5 35.75 15.20 58.08
C GLN A 5 34.78 15.47 56.90
N ASP A 6 34.35 16.67 56.53
CA ASP A 6 34.98 17.96 56.21
C ASP A 6 35.84 18.00 54.93
N THR A 7 35.28 18.76 53.97
CA THR A 7 35.91 19.70 53.01
C THR A 7 36.45 19.21 51.66
N GLN A 8 35.94 19.85 50.59
CA GLN A 8 36.63 20.71 49.59
C GLN A 8 35.83 20.61 48.27
N ASP A 9 34.96 21.54 47.89
CA ASP A 9 35.13 22.98 47.66
C ASP A 9 36.19 23.28 46.58
N GLY A 10 35.72 23.39 45.35
CA GLY A 10 36.51 23.56 44.13
C GLY A 10 35.85 24.56 43.19
N SER A 11 35.77 25.81 43.64
CA SER A 11 35.53 26.96 42.78
C SER A 11 36.67 27.10 41.76
N SER A 12 36.34 27.13 40.46
CA SER A 12 37.23 27.72 39.46
C SER A 12 36.47 28.33 38.29
N LYS A 13 36.44 29.66 38.36
CA LYS A 13 36.76 30.61 37.28
C LYS A 13 35.90 30.52 36.02
N ILE A 14 34.87 31.36 36.07
CA ILE A 14 34.27 32.05 34.93
C ILE A 14 35.40 32.83 34.22
N SER A 15 35.60 32.55 32.94
CA SER A 15 36.30 33.44 32.01
C SER A 15 35.38 33.71 30.82
N GLU A 16 34.87 34.93 30.80
CA GLU A 16 34.22 35.55 29.66
C GLU A 16 35.23 35.75 28.54
N ALA A 17 34.91 35.24 27.35
CA ALA A 17 35.52 35.67 26.10
C ALA A 17 34.44 35.64 25.01
N ASN A 18 34.15 36.84 24.52
CA ASN A 18 33.32 37.14 23.37
C ASN A 18 33.83 36.42 22.11
N HIS A 19 32.91 35.86 21.31
CA HIS A 19 32.97 36.02 19.86
C HIS A 19 31.61 35.73 19.22
N ASP A 20 30.98 36.81 18.74
CA ASP A 20 29.97 36.77 17.67
C ASP A 20 30.63 36.24 16.40
N GLU A 21 30.19 35.08 15.92
CA GLU A 21 30.22 34.67 14.50
C GLU A 21 28.99 33.80 14.22
N ARG A 22 27.80 34.43 14.33
CA ARG A 22 26.54 33.87 13.89
C ARG A 22 26.26 34.37 12.47
N GLY A 23 26.35 33.46 11.51
CA GLY A 23 25.71 33.60 10.21
C GLY A 23 26.67 33.68 9.04
N ASN A 24 27.17 32.52 8.56
CA ASN A 24 27.40 32.32 7.12
C ASN A 24 27.77 30.88 6.69
N THR A 25 27.17 29.82 7.26
CA THR A 25 27.54 28.43 6.91
C THR A 25 26.40 27.54 6.42
N GLU A 26 25.15 28.02 6.36
CA GLU A 26 24.02 27.18 5.91
C GLU A 26 23.76 27.28 4.40
N GLU A 27 23.86 28.47 3.77
CA GLU A 27 23.63 28.61 2.31
C GLU A 27 24.72 27.93 1.45
N SER A 28 25.96 27.87 1.94
CA SER A 28 27.06 27.22 1.20
C SER A 28 26.92 25.70 1.16
N ASN A 29 26.23 25.09 2.14
CA ASN A 29 26.07 23.63 2.22
C ASN A 29 24.86 23.12 1.42
N GLU A 30 23.90 23.98 1.08
CA GLU A 30 22.73 23.59 0.27
C GLU A 30 23.06 23.57 -1.23
N ALA A 31 23.85 24.53 -1.71
CA ALA A 31 24.29 24.58 -3.11
C ALA A 31 25.23 23.41 -3.51
N GLU A 32 25.95 22.82 -2.55
CA GLU A 32 26.81 21.66 -2.77
C GLU A 32 25.96 20.36 -2.84
N ARG A 33 24.92 20.24 -2.00
CA ARG A 33 23.97 19.10 -2.04
C ARG A 33 23.12 19.02 -3.31
N ILE A 34 22.84 20.15 -3.96
CA ILE A 34 22.09 20.17 -5.23
C ILE A 34 22.96 19.68 -6.40
N ARG A 35 24.28 19.91 -6.35
CA ARG A 35 25.20 19.48 -7.42
C ARG A 35 25.44 17.96 -7.41
N ASP A 36 25.54 17.35 -6.23
CA ASP A 36 25.76 15.89 -6.10
C ASP A 36 24.55 15.04 -6.56
N ASN A 37 23.36 15.62 -6.69
CA ASN A 37 22.16 14.89 -7.14
C ASN A 37 21.99 14.88 -8.67
N ILE A 38 22.69 15.75 -9.41
CA ILE A 38 22.59 15.82 -10.88
C ILE A 38 23.41 14.72 -11.55
N ASP A 39 24.57 14.35 -10.98
CA ASP A 39 25.45 13.30 -11.53
C ASP A 39 24.95 11.87 -11.31
N TYR A 40 23.87 11.65 -10.55
CA TYR A 40 23.31 10.30 -10.31
C TYR A 40 22.19 9.89 -11.29
N MET A 41 21.83 10.75 -12.25
CA MET A 41 20.79 10.48 -13.26
C MET A 41 21.34 10.28 -14.68
N GLU A 42 22.66 10.24 -14.87
CA GLU A 42 23.27 9.85 -16.15
C GLU A 42 23.60 8.35 -16.17
N ALA A 43 23.18 7.69 -17.26
CA ALA A 43 23.35 6.27 -17.61
C ALA A 43 22.29 5.29 -17.07
N VAL A 44 21.04 5.43 -17.54
CA VAL A 44 20.22 4.25 -17.85
C VAL A 44 20.51 3.93 -19.31
N ASP A 45 21.35 2.92 -19.53
CA ASP A 45 21.64 2.39 -20.85
C ASP A 45 20.35 1.90 -21.52
N GLU A 46 20.02 2.52 -22.66
CA GLU A 46 19.08 2.02 -23.66
C GLU A 46 19.65 0.76 -24.29
N GLN A 47 19.44 -0.41 -23.67
CA GLN A 47 19.59 -1.70 -24.35
C GLN A 47 18.45 -2.65 -23.96
N ASP A 48 17.91 -3.30 -24.98
CA ASP A 48 16.94 -4.41 -24.99
C ASP A 48 15.45 -4.06 -25.15
N GLU A 49 15.14 -3.24 -26.16
CA GLU A 49 14.00 -3.51 -27.04
C GLU A 49 14.35 -4.66 -28.00
N GLU A 50 14.03 -5.91 -27.63
CA GLU A 50 13.74 -7.01 -28.56
C GLU A 50 13.49 -8.31 -27.78
N SER A 51 12.23 -8.71 -27.58
CA SER A 51 11.84 -10.11 -27.83
C SER A 51 10.34 -10.38 -27.64
N LEU A 52 9.67 -10.47 -28.79
CA LEU A 52 8.84 -11.60 -29.20
C LEU A 52 7.50 -11.82 -28.46
N GLU A 53 6.47 -11.27 -29.07
CA GLU A 53 5.33 -12.03 -29.62
C GLU A 53 5.51 -13.57 -29.56
N ARG A 54 4.54 -14.28 -28.97
CA ARG A 54 3.84 -15.44 -29.58
C ARG A 54 2.96 -16.21 -28.60
N ASN A 55 1.91 -16.80 -29.17
CA ASN A 55 1.01 -17.85 -28.66
C ASN A 55 -0.29 -17.37 -27.99
N ASN A 56 -1.12 -16.67 -28.77
CA ASN A 56 -2.55 -16.96 -28.81
C ASN A 56 -2.78 -17.98 -29.92
N GLU A 57 -3.07 -19.23 -29.58
CA GLU A 57 -3.69 -20.20 -30.50
C GLU A 57 -4.27 -21.39 -29.71
N ASP A 58 -5.50 -21.75 -30.09
CA ASP A 58 -6.14 -23.06 -29.98
C ASP A 58 -6.57 -23.63 -28.60
N LYS A 59 -7.89 -23.63 -28.35
CA LYS A 59 -8.73 -24.76 -28.78
C LYS A 59 -10.22 -24.51 -28.52
N CYS A 60 -10.96 -24.39 -29.63
CA CYS A 60 -12.36 -24.79 -29.74
C CYS A 60 -12.44 -26.32 -29.74
N GLU A 61 -13.44 -26.91 -29.07
CA GLU A 61 -13.99 -28.24 -29.38
C GLU A 61 -15.35 -28.37 -28.65
N ASP A 62 -16.39 -28.18 -29.44
CA ASP A 62 -17.75 -28.76 -29.45
C ASP A 62 -18.26 -29.57 -28.24
N GLN A 63 -19.51 -29.28 -27.85
CA GLN A 63 -20.48 -30.35 -27.65
C GLN A 63 -21.91 -29.90 -27.97
N GLU A 64 -22.54 -30.75 -28.78
CA GLU A 64 -23.80 -30.62 -29.48
C GLU A 64 -25.02 -30.90 -28.58
N GLU A 65 -26.19 -30.69 -29.19
CA GLU A 65 -27.50 -31.29 -28.90
C GLU A 65 -28.30 -30.73 -27.71
N ASN A 66 -29.33 -29.95 -28.03
CA ASN A 66 -30.69 -30.47 -27.84
C ASN A 66 -31.70 -29.78 -28.78
N GLU A 67 -32.20 -30.56 -29.74
CA GLU A 67 -33.40 -30.28 -30.53
C GLU A 67 -34.64 -30.41 -29.64
N GLN A 68 -35.56 -29.45 -29.69
CA GLN A 68 -37.00 -29.75 -29.67
C GLN A 68 -37.83 -28.54 -30.08
N ASN A 69 -38.36 -28.63 -31.30
CA ASN A 69 -39.76 -28.42 -31.68
C ASN A 69 -40.54 -27.31 -30.95
N ASN A 70 -40.94 -26.29 -31.71
CA ASN A 70 -42.34 -25.89 -31.80
C ASN A 70 -42.56 -25.15 -33.12
N GLU A 71 -43.08 -25.90 -34.11
CA GLU A 71 -43.85 -25.34 -35.22
C GLU A 71 -45.16 -24.81 -34.64
N ASP A 72 -45.40 -23.52 -34.75
CA ASP A 72 -46.76 -22.98 -34.82
C ASP A 72 -46.75 -21.79 -35.78
N GLU A 73 -47.09 -22.13 -37.01
CA GLU A 73 -47.38 -21.26 -38.14
C GLU A 73 -48.80 -20.70 -37.96
N TYR A 74 -48.94 -19.40 -37.70
CA TYR A 74 -50.18 -18.68 -37.92
C TYR A 74 -49.90 -17.37 -38.66
N ASP A 75 -50.35 -17.36 -39.91
CA ASP A 75 -50.58 -16.20 -40.77
C ASP A 75 -51.24 -15.05 -40.00
N ASN A 76 -50.58 -13.89 -39.98
CA ASN A 76 -51.28 -12.63 -39.81
C ASN A 76 -50.59 -11.56 -40.68
N GLU A 77 -50.99 -11.55 -41.95
CA GLU A 77 -50.66 -10.48 -42.90
C GLU A 77 -51.36 -9.18 -42.51
N GLU A 78 -50.59 -8.10 -42.64
CA GLU A 78 -51.03 -6.73 -42.90
C GLU A 78 -51.82 -5.98 -41.81
N ALA A 79 -51.07 -5.25 -40.98
CA ALA A 79 -51.42 -3.85 -40.72
C ALA A 79 -50.18 -3.04 -40.31
N ASN A 80 -49.76 -2.15 -41.20
CA ASN A 80 -49.11 -0.88 -40.92
C ASN A 80 -48.88 -0.56 -39.44
N ASN A 81 -47.64 -0.71 -38.97
CA ASN A 81 -47.13 0.23 -37.97
C ASN A 81 -45.75 0.71 -38.43
N GLU A 82 -45.82 1.65 -39.37
CA GLU A 82 -44.74 2.57 -39.69
C GLU A 82 -44.18 3.16 -38.39
N ARG A 83 -42.86 3.04 -38.21
CA ARG A 83 -42.04 3.96 -37.41
C ARG A 83 -42.49 4.15 -35.96
N ASN A 84 -41.99 3.28 -35.09
CA ASN A 84 -41.54 3.76 -33.79
C ASN A 84 -40.06 3.43 -33.66
N TYR A 85 -39.23 4.27 -34.29
CA TYR A 85 -37.87 4.43 -33.82
C TYR A 85 -38.03 4.88 -32.36
N ASP A 86 -37.65 4.01 -31.43
CA ASP A 86 -37.47 4.30 -30.01
C ASP A 86 -36.38 5.37 -29.81
N ASN A 87 -36.57 6.55 -30.38
CA ASN A 87 -36.10 7.80 -29.79
C ASN A 87 -36.97 8.02 -28.56
N GLN A 88 -36.73 7.23 -27.52
CA GLN A 88 -37.06 7.63 -26.18
C GLN A 88 -36.16 8.85 -25.91
N GLU A 89 -36.65 10.00 -26.35
CA GLU A 89 -36.23 11.32 -25.89
C GLU A 89 -36.44 11.24 -24.38
N LEU A 90 -35.40 10.77 -23.66
CA LEU A 90 -35.35 10.86 -22.21
C LEU A 90 -35.74 12.29 -21.90
N ASP A 91 -36.72 12.46 -21.02
CA ASP A 91 -37.17 13.78 -20.61
C ASP A 91 -35.92 14.55 -20.20
N GLU A 92 -35.74 15.76 -20.70
CA GLU A 92 -34.60 16.62 -20.36
C GLU A 92 -34.45 16.73 -18.83
N SER A 93 -35.58 16.65 -18.12
CA SER A 93 -35.63 16.55 -16.66
C SER A 93 -34.92 15.32 -16.09
N GLU A 94 -35.05 14.14 -16.70
CA GLU A 94 -34.38 12.89 -16.26
C GLU A 94 -32.87 12.98 -16.47
N ILE A 95 -32.43 13.59 -17.58
CA ILE A 95 -31.01 13.80 -17.86
C ILE A 95 -30.37 14.74 -16.83
N LEU A 96 -31.07 15.82 -16.46
CA LEU A 96 -30.61 16.77 -15.45
C LEU A 96 -30.58 16.14 -14.04
N GLU A 97 -31.55 15.30 -13.70
CA GLU A 97 -31.55 14.58 -12.42
C GLU A 97 -30.37 13.58 -12.33
N GLU A 98 -30.14 12.80 -13.39
CA GLU A 98 -28.98 11.90 -13.47
C GLU A 98 -27.66 12.68 -13.36
N PHE A 99 -27.57 13.85 -14.00
CA PHE A 99 -26.39 14.71 -13.94
C PHE A 99 -26.11 15.19 -12.51
N ASP A 100 -27.12 15.73 -11.82
CA ASP A 100 -26.99 16.22 -10.45
C ASP A 100 -26.61 15.10 -9.47
N ASP A 101 -27.15 13.90 -9.65
CA ASP A 101 -26.84 12.76 -8.79
C ASP A 101 -25.42 12.23 -9.01
N LEU A 102 -24.96 12.15 -10.27
CA LEU A 102 -23.58 11.79 -10.59
C LEU A 102 -22.58 12.82 -10.05
N GLU A 103 -22.90 14.12 -10.09
CA GLU A 103 -22.02 15.15 -9.51
C GLU A 103 -21.90 15.00 -7.98
N LYS A 104 -23.00 14.70 -7.29
CA LYS A 104 -22.99 14.43 -5.83
C LYS A 104 -22.17 13.18 -5.52
N GLU A 105 -22.41 12.09 -6.23
CA GLU A 105 -21.70 10.82 -6.02
C GLU A 105 -20.20 10.98 -6.29
N LEU A 106 -19.83 11.69 -7.36
CA LEU A 106 -18.44 12.00 -7.67
C LEU A 106 -17.77 12.83 -6.56
N ALA A 107 -18.49 13.79 -5.96
CA ALA A 107 -17.98 14.56 -4.84
C ALA A 107 -17.72 13.66 -3.60
N GLU A 108 -18.60 12.69 -3.33
CA GLU A 108 -18.41 11.70 -2.26
C GLU A 108 -17.21 10.77 -2.53
N VAL A 109 -17.08 10.28 -3.77
CA VAL A 109 -15.92 9.47 -4.19
C VAL A 109 -14.62 10.24 -4.02
N HIS A 110 -14.57 11.50 -4.47
CA HIS A 110 -13.39 12.36 -4.29
C HIS A 110 -13.08 12.65 -2.82
N TYR A 111 -14.11 12.82 -1.98
CA TYR A 111 -13.93 12.95 -0.54
C TYR A 111 -13.28 11.69 0.05
N ARG A 112 -13.76 10.50 -0.33
CA ARG A 112 -13.20 9.24 0.14
C ARG A 112 -11.76 9.03 -0.31
N ILE A 113 -11.43 9.32 -1.57
CA ILE A 113 -10.06 9.27 -2.08
C ILE A 113 -9.13 10.17 -1.25
N ARG A 114 -9.58 11.39 -0.91
CA ARG A 114 -8.80 12.32 -0.08
C ARG A 114 -8.55 11.78 1.32
N ASP A 115 -9.52 11.08 1.91
CA ASP A 115 -9.34 10.43 3.21
C ASP A 115 -8.32 9.30 3.14
N LEU A 116 -8.38 8.45 2.10
CA LEU A 116 -7.39 7.40 1.87
C LEU A 116 -5.98 7.97 1.68
N LEU A 117 -5.82 9.10 0.99
CA LEU A 117 -4.53 9.78 0.80
C LEU A 117 -3.93 10.33 2.11
N ARG A 118 -4.77 10.60 3.11
CA ARG A 118 -4.32 11.03 4.45
C ARG A 118 -3.95 9.86 5.36
N MET A 119 -4.41 8.66 5.03
CA MET A 119 -4.06 7.46 5.77
C MET A 119 -2.58 7.16 5.59
N ARG A 120 -1.97 6.65 6.66
CA ARG A 120 -0.57 6.27 6.61
C ARG A 120 -0.43 4.98 5.80
N THR A 121 0.48 4.99 4.84
CA THR A 121 0.85 3.79 4.06
C THR A 121 2.34 3.47 4.19
N CYS A 122 2.73 2.27 3.80
CA CYS A 122 4.11 1.87 3.56
C CYS A 122 4.19 0.91 2.37
N GLN A 123 5.41 0.49 2.03
CA GLN A 123 5.61 -0.53 1.02
C GLN A 123 4.93 -1.85 1.44
N PRO A 124 4.23 -2.54 0.52
CA PRO A 124 3.69 -3.87 0.77
C PRO A 124 4.76 -4.88 1.18
N ARG A 125 4.37 -5.87 1.97
CA ARG A 125 5.23 -6.97 2.37
C ARG A 125 5.39 -7.94 1.19
N LEU A 126 6.63 -8.21 0.80
CA LEU A 126 6.94 -9.16 -0.27
C LEU A 126 7.12 -10.57 0.30
N PHE A 127 6.23 -11.50 -0.08
CA PHE A 127 6.22 -12.86 0.46
C PHE A 127 7.15 -13.85 -0.28
N GLU A 128 7.73 -13.45 -1.40
CA GLU A 128 8.47 -14.35 -2.31
C GLU A 128 9.98 -14.40 -2.06
N SER A 129 10.49 -13.61 -1.11
CA SER A 129 11.93 -13.48 -0.92
C SER A 129 12.48 -14.59 -0.02
N GLY A 130 13.25 -15.50 -0.65
CA GLY A 130 14.14 -16.40 0.07
C GLY A 130 15.24 -15.65 0.85
N VAL A 131 15.92 -16.35 1.76
CA VAL A 131 17.03 -15.76 2.52
C VAL A 131 18.24 -15.55 1.59
N THR A 132 18.53 -14.30 1.25
CA THR A 132 19.59 -13.92 0.31
C THR A 132 20.99 -14.12 0.88
N ARG A 133 21.17 -13.89 2.19
CA ARG A 133 22.48 -13.98 2.85
C ARG A 133 22.78 -15.42 3.25
N GLN A 134 23.91 -15.96 2.77
CA GLN A 134 24.29 -17.35 3.06
C GLN A 134 24.39 -17.67 4.55
N GLN A 135 24.94 -16.74 5.34
CA GLN A 135 25.08 -16.88 6.80
C GLN A 135 23.73 -16.95 7.53
N GLU A 136 22.68 -16.43 6.91
CA GLU A 136 21.34 -16.33 7.49
C GLU A 136 20.45 -17.53 7.11
N ARG A 137 20.92 -18.43 6.22
CA ARG A 137 20.16 -19.62 5.77
C ARG A 137 19.91 -20.65 6.85
N THR A 138 20.64 -20.61 7.96
CA THR A 138 20.38 -21.49 9.11
C THR A 138 19.38 -20.88 10.10
N MET A 139 19.00 -19.61 9.91
CA MET A 139 18.02 -18.97 10.78
C MET A 139 16.64 -19.60 10.60
N LEU A 140 15.99 -19.84 11.73
CA LEU A 140 14.64 -20.40 11.77
C LEU A 140 13.61 -19.27 11.70
N CYS A 141 12.58 -19.46 10.89
CA CYS A 141 11.40 -18.60 10.93
C CYS A 141 10.75 -18.67 12.33
N SER A 142 10.48 -17.51 12.94
CA SER A 142 9.90 -17.43 14.30
C SER A 142 8.47 -17.96 14.38
N PHE A 143 7.80 -18.08 13.24
CA PHE A 143 6.41 -18.56 13.14
C PHE A 143 6.35 -20.04 12.79
N CYS A 144 6.93 -20.43 11.64
CA CYS A 144 6.80 -21.77 11.10
C CYS A 144 8.03 -22.67 11.28
N TYR A 145 9.13 -22.14 11.85
CA TYR A 145 10.37 -22.87 12.14
C TYR A 145 11.09 -23.46 10.92
N ALA A 146 10.70 -23.11 9.70
CA ALA A 146 11.44 -23.51 8.51
C ALA A 146 12.83 -22.82 8.50
N PRO A 147 13.94 -23.57 8.33
CA PRO A 147 15.27 -23.00 8.24
C PRO A 147 15.50 -22.39 6.84
N GLY A 148 15.95 -21.14 6.76
CA GLY A 148 16.52 -20.56 5.52
C GLY A 148 15.60 -20.39 4.32
N HIS A 149 14.31 -20.75 4.42
CA HIS A 149 13.36 -20.61 3.31
C HIS A 149 12.88 -19.17 3.16
N HIS A 150 12.68 -18.46 4.27
CA HIS A 150 12.20 -17.07 4.32
C HIS A 150 12.56 -16.45 5.67
N TYR A 151 12.63 -15.13 5.72
CA TYR A 151 12.71 -14.41 7.00
C TYR A 151 11.38 -14.54 7.77
N SER A 152 11.38 -14.24 9.07
CA SER A 152 10.12 -14.27 9.84
C SER A 152 9.09 -13.26 9.32
N ASP A 153 9.57 -12.13 8.78
CA ASP A 153 8.74 -11.03 8.27
C ASP A 153 7.78 -11.49 7.14
N PRO A 154 8.22 -12.17 6.08
CA PRO A 154 7.36 -12.69 5.00
C PRO A 154 6.84 -14.13 5.23
N CYS A 155 6.42 -14.52 6.44
CA CYS A 155 5.95 -15.90 6.64
C CYS A 155 4.57 -16.15 5.99
N THR A 156 4.53 -17.00 4.95
CA THR A 156 3.26 -17.36 4.27
C THR A 156 2.42 -18.39 5.02
N LYS A 157 3.02 -19.15 5.96
CA LYS A 157 2.30 -20.20 6.71
C LYS A 157 1.44 -19.64 7.84
N ILE A 158 1.87 -18.55 8.44
CA ILE A 158 1.21 -17.89 9.56
C ILE A 158 1.30 -16.41 9.29
N SER A 159 0.22 -15.82 8.79
CA SER A 159 0.12 -14.41 8.45
C SER A 159 -1.10 -13.74 9.09
N GLY A 160 -1.03 -12.43 9.24
CA GLY A 160 -2.15 -11.57 9.62
C GLY A 160 -2.59 -11.74 11.09
N ALA A 161 -3.91 -11.75 11.33
CA ALA A 161 -4.48 -11.70 12.69
C ALA A 161 -4.07 -12.86 13.61
N LYS A 162 -3.61 -13.99 13.04
CA LYS A 162 -3.21 -15.18 13.80
C LYS A 162 -1.78 -15.10 14.34
N GLU A 163 -0.94 -14.20 13.82
CA GLU A 163 0.48 -14.11 14.19
C GLU A 163 0.68 -13.84 15.69
N GLU A 164 -0.01 -12.84 16.23
CA GLU A 164 0.14 -12.45 17.64
C GLU A 164 -0.36 -13.56 18.57
N ALA A 165 -1.50 -14.16 18.25
CA ALA A 165 -2.05 -15.29 19.00
C ALA A 165 -1.11 -16.51 18.94
N HIS A 166 -0.55 -16.79 17.76
CA HIS A 166 0.42 -17.88 17.57
C HIS A 166 1.69 -17.65 18.40
N LEU A 167 2.26 -16.44 18.37
CA LEU A 167 3.43 -16.10 19.19
C LEU A 167 3.13 -16.26 20.68
N LYS A 168 2.00 -15.73 21.16
CA LYS A 168 1.58 -15.87 22.57
C LYS A 168 1.40 -17.33 22.97
N SER A 169 0.75 -18.14 22.14
CA SER A 169 0.53 -19.58 22.39
C SER A 169 1.85 -20.37 22.51
N ARG A 170 2.91 -19.87 21.89
CA ARG A 170 4.25 -20.45 21.90
C ARG A 170 5.17 -19.82 22.94
N GLY A 171 4.69 -18.93 23.81
CA GLY A 171 5.51 -18.24 24.80
C GLY A 171 6.52 -17.24 24.21
N ARG A 172 6.27 -16.75 22.99
CA ARG A 172 7.12 -15.76 22.33
C ARG A 172 6.60 -14.34 22.55
N TYR A 173 7.54 -13.43 22.78
CA TYR A 173 7.24 -12.00 22.91
C TYR A 173 7.11 -11.34 21.53
N THR A 174 6.10 -10.48 21.39
CA THR A 174 5.79 -9.74 20.14
C THR A 174 6.90 -8.74 19.72
N ILE A 175 7.72 -8.32 20.69
CA ILE A 175 8.75 -7.29 20.47
C ILE A 175 10.04 -7.91 19.91
N CYS A 176 10.50 -9.00 20.52
CA CYS A 176 11.80 -9.61 20.19
C CYS A 176 11.68 -10.92 19.40
N LEU A 177 10.48 -11.50 19.33
CA LEU A 177 10.14 -12.80 18.75
C LEU A 177 10.86 -14.00 19.40
N GLN A 178 11.54 -13.80 20.53
CA GLN A 178 12.26 -14.85 21.25
C GLN A 178 11.36 -15.53 22.29
N LEU A 179 11.67 -16.80 22.56
CA LEU A 179 11.10 -17.56 23.67
C LEU A 179 11.63 -16.99 25.00
N ASP A 180 10.77 -16.90 26.00
CA ASP A 180 11.16 -16.61 27.39
C ASP A 180 12.07 -15.39 27.56
N CYS A 181 11.80 -14.31 26.81
CA CYS A 181 12.55 -13.07 26.93
C CYS A 181 12.33 -12.44 28.32
N GLN A 182 13.25 -12.73 29.24
CA GLN A 182 13.22 -12.23 30.63
C GLN A 182 13.29 -10.70 30.70
N GLU A 183 13.88 -10.07 29.70
CA GLU A 183 14.07 -8.62 29.67
C GLU A 183 12.76 -7.86 29.38
N GLY A 184 11.76 -8.47 28.74
CA GLY A 184 10.46 -7.82 28.46
C GLY A 184 10.63 -6.41 27.85
N PHE A 185 10.23 -5.39 28.62
CA PHE A 185 10.36 -3.97 28.26
C PHE A 185 11.80 -3.41 28.28
N TYR A 186 12.72 -4.11 28.94
CA TYR A 186 14.15 -3.78 29.01
C TYR A 186 14.96 -4.41 27.87
N SER A 187 14.33 -5.16 26.98
CA SER A 187 15.02 -5.75 25.84
C SER A 187 15.66 -4.68 24.98
N LYS A 188 16.90 -4.91 24.50
CA LYS A 188 17.54 -4.05 23.49
C LYS A 188 16.67 -3.84 22.25
N LYS A 189 15.77 -4.78 21.94
CA LYS A 189 14.83 -4.69 20.82
C LYS A 189 13.62 -3.79 21.09
N TYR A 190 13.38 -3.38 22.34
CA TYR A 190 12.23 -2.54 22.71
C TYR A 190 12.28 -1.15 22.08
N SER A 191 13.48 -0.56 21.99
CA SER A 191 13.71 0.78 21.43
C SER A 191 13.87 0.77 19.90
N ILE A 192 13.95 -0.40 19.26
CA ILE A 192 14.06 -0.51 17.81
C ILE A 192 12.73 -0.11 17.18
N ARG A 193 12.80 0.82 16.23
CA ARG A 193 11.63 1.27 15.46
C ARG A 193 11.29 0.24 14.40
N CYS A 194 10.01 -0.08 14.26
CA CYS A 194 9.51 -0.94 13.19
C CYS A 194 9.89 -0.38 11.82
N HIS A 195 10.30 -1.25 10.90
CA HIS A 195 10.68 -0.85 9.54
C HIS A 195 9.51 -0.19 8.79
N HIS A 196 8.30 -0.73 8.97
CA HIS A 196 7.09 -0.31 8.26
C HIS A 196 6.48 0.95 8.89
N CYS A 197 6.02 0.86 10.14
CA CYS A 197 5.29 1.94 10.77
C CYS A 197 6.15 2.84 11.68
N LYS A 198 7.47 2.66 11.77
CA LYS A 198 8.40 3.50 12.57
C LYS A 198 8.05 3.67 14.06
N LYS A 199 7.01 3.01 14.57
CA LYS A 199 6.64 2.95 15.99
C LYS A 199 7.48 1.89 16.67
N THR A 200 7.66 1.99 17.98
CA THR A 200 8.32 0.97 18.80
C THR A 200 7.32 -0.08 19.30
N ARG A 201 7.77 -0.99 20.17
CA ARG A 201 6.92 -1.97 20.89
C ARG A 201 6.37 -3.14 20.05
N HIS A 202 6.83 -3.35 18.83
CA HIS A 202 6.51 -4.53 18.03
C HIS A 202 7.63 -4.82 17.03
N ALA A 203 7.80 -6.08 16.65
CA ALA A 203 8.68 -6.45 15.54
C ALA A 203 8.04 -6.11 14.20
N SER A 204 8.86 -5.79 13.17
CA SER A 204 8.36 -5.55 11.80
C SER A 204 7.51 -6.71 11.26
N ALA A 205 7.84 -7.93 11.68
CA ALA A 205 7.19 -9.17 11.25
C ALA A 205 5.75 -9.34 11.74
N ILE A 206 5.28 -8.50 12.65
CA ILE A 206 3.88 -8.48 13.12
C ILE A 206 3.22 -7.11 12.88
N CYS A 207 3.88 -6.22 12.14
CA CYS A 207 3.31 -4.93 11.78
C CYS A 207 2.25 -5.17 10.71
N LYS A 208 1.03 -4.68 10.93
CA LYS A 208 -0.10 -4.78 10.00
C LYS A 208 -0.13 -3.70 8.92
N LEU A 209 0.70 -2.67 9.08
CA LEU A 209 0.69 -1.52 8.17
C LEU A 209 0.94 -1.92 6.71
N PRO A 210 1.84 -2.87 6.37
CA PRO A 210 2.01 -3.30 4.99
C PRO A 210 0.73 -3.88 4.38
N GLU A 211 0.02 -4.72 5.13
CA GLU A 211 -1.24 -5.34 4.69
C GLU A 211 -2.35 -4.28 4.57
N GLU A 212 -2.51 -3.43 5.58
CA GLU A 212 -3.44 -2.29 5.55
C GLU A 212 -3.14 -1.35 4.37
N SER A 213 -1.86 -1.17 4.02
CA SER A 213 -1.47 -0.33 2.88
C SER A 213 -1.92 -0.94 1.55
N VAL A 214 -1.86 -2.25 1.39
CA VAL A 214 -2.36 -2.94 0.19
C VAL A 214 -3.87 -2.70 0.04
N GLU A 215 -4.63 -2.83 1.13
CA GLU A 215 -6.07 -2.56 1.12
C GLU A 215 -6.37 -1.10 0.74
N ILE A 216 -5.64 -0.14 1.33
CA ILE A 216 -5.77 1.29 1.02
C ILE A 216 -5.48 1.56 -0.47
N PHE A 217 -4.40 0.98 -1.02
CA PHE A 217 -4.05 1.17 -2.42
C PHE A 217 -5.09 0.55 -3.36
N ALA A 218 -5.59 -0.65 -3.04
CA ALA A 218 -6.62 -1.31 -3.83
C ALA A 218 -7.94 -0.51 -3.81
N GLU A 219 -8.38 -0.06 -2.63
CA GLU A 219 -9.59 0.76 -2.49
C GLU A 219 -9.45 2.08 -3.26
N ARG A 220 -8.30 2.76 -3.13
CA ARG A 220 -8.04 4.01 -3.85
C ARG A 220 -8.10 3.82 -5.36
N ASN A 221 -7.39 2.82 -5.90
CA ASN A 221 -7.38 2.55 -7.34
C ASN A 221 -8.79 2.21 -7.86
N ASN A 222 -9.58 1.47 -7.07
CA ASN A 222 -10.97 1.19 -7.43
C ASN A 222 -11.82 2.47 -7.49
N LEU A 223 -11.70 3.36 -6.50
CA LEU A 223 -12.42 4.63 -6.47
C LEU A 223 -11.98 5.59 -7.58
N GLU A 224 -10.69 5.59 -7.94
CA GLU A 224 -10.18 6.36 -9.08
C GLU A 224 -10.81 5.89 -10.40
N ASN A 225 -10.92 4.57 -10.60
CA ASN A 225 -11.60 4.00 -11.78
C ASN A 225 -13.10 4.36 -11.81
N ILE A 226 -13.78 4.30 -10.66
CA ILE A 226 -15.20 4.69 -10.53
C ILE A 226 -15.36 6.18 -10.88
N ALA A 227 -14.51 7.04 -10.34
CA ALA A 227 -14.53 8.47 -10.64
C ALA A 227 -14.33 8.74 -12.14
N GLU A 228 -13.41 8.01 -12.79
CA GLU A 228 -13.18 8.13 -14.23
C GLU A 228 -14.43 7.72 -15.04
N GLN A 229 -15.11 6.65 -14.64
CA GLN A 229 -16.35 6.21 -15.29
C GLN A 229 -17.48 7.23 -15.11
N MET A 230 -17.64 7.79 -13.91
CA MET A 230 -18.61 8.85 -13.63
C MET A 230 -18.34 10.11 -14.45
N LEU A 231 -17.07 10.53 -14.56
CA LEU A 231 -16.68 11.67 -15.39
C LEU A 231 -17.00 11.45 -16.86
N LYS A 232 -16.73 10.25 -17.40
CA LYS A 232 -17.11 9.88 -18.76
C LYS A 232 -18.62 9.96 -18.97
N ARG A 233 -19.41 9.45 -18.00
CA ARG A 233 -20.88 9.50 -18.06
C ARG A 233 -21.40 10.94 -18.02
N LEU A 234 -20.86 11.78 -17.14
CA LEU A 234 -21.20 13.21 -17.08
C LEU A 234 -20.90 13.92 -18.41
N GLU A 235 -19.78 13.58 -19.08
CA GLU A 235 -19.44 14.12 -20.38
C GLU A 235 -20.44 13.68 -21.47
N GLU A 236 -20.89 12.42 -21.45
CA GLU A 236 -21.93 11.92 -22.35
C GLU A 236 -23.25 12.66 -22.15
N LEU A 237 -23.71 12.82 -20.90
CA LEU A 237 -24.94 13.55 -20.57
C LEU A 237 -24.84 15.01 -21.02
N ARG A 238 -23.71 15.67 -20.79
CA ARG A 238 -23.46 17.05 -21.23
C ARG A 238 -23.52 17.22 -22.76
N ARG A 239 -23.24 16.17 -23.55
CA ARG A 239 -23.37 16.22 -25.02
C ARG A 239 -24.81 16.02 -25.51
N ARG A 240 -25.70 15.53 -24.65
CA ARG A 240 -27.11 15.23 -24.99
C ARG A 240 -28.05 16.40 -24.68
N VAL A 241 -27.66 17.29 -23.78
CA VAL A 241 -28.30 18.59 -23.48
C VAL A 241 -27.71 19.66 -24.39
#